data_AF-A0A523LMG3-F1
#
_entry.id   AF-A0A523LMG3-F1
#
_cell.length_a   1.000
_cell.length_b   1.000
_cell.length_c   1.000
_cell.angle_alpha   90.00
_cell.angle_beta   90.00
_cell.angle_gamma   90.00
#
_symmetry.space_group_name_H-M   'P 1'
#
loop_
_entity.id
_entity.type
_entity.pdbx_description
1 polymer ?
#
loop_
_entity_poly.entity_id
_entity_poly.type
_entity_poly.pdbx_seq_one_letter_code
_entity_poly.pdbx_strand_id
1 'polypeptide(L)'
;MDPDKKRALAAALGQIEKLFGKGAIMRMGDETLVPVEVISTGSLGLDLALGVGGLPRGRVVEIYGPESSGKTTLALQVIAECQKTGGTAAFVDAEHALDPGYAEKLGLNVDELLVSQPDTGEQALEITDMLVR
;
A
#
# COMPACT_ATOMS: atom_id res chain seq x y z
N MET A 1 -23.67 16.75 25.86
CA MET A 1 -24.36 16.92 24.57
C MET A 1 -25.85 16.83 24.84
N ASP A 2 -26.60 17.83 24.38
CA ASP A 2 -28.06 17.92 24.47
C ASP A 2 -28.72 16.60 23.97
N PRO A 3 -29.70 16.02 24.69
CA PRO A 3 -30.44 14.82 24.28
C PRO A 3 -30.98 14.88 22.84
N ASP A 4 -31.48 16.04 22.41
CA ASP A 4 -32.04 16.20 21.06
C ASP A 4 -30.95 16.12 19.99
N LYS A 5 -29.77 16.69 20.28
CA LYS A 5 -28.59 16.57 19.41
C LYS A 5 -28.09 15.13 19.30
N LYS A 6 -28.18 14.33 20.37
CA LYS A 6 -27.81 12.90 20.32
C LYS A 6 -28.75 12.12 19.41
N ARG A 7 -30.06 12.38 19.50
CA ARG A 7 -31.07 11.70 18.69
C ARG A 7 -30.94 12.05 17.21
N ALA A 8 -30.75 13.33 16.89
CA ALA A 8 -30.52 13.78 15.51
C ALA A 8 -29.26 13.16 14.91
N LEU A 9 -28.17 13.11 15.68
CA LEU A 9 -26.92 12.48 15.26
C LEU A 9 -27.11 10.98 14.96
N ALA A 10 -27.80 10.23 15.83
CA ALA A 10 -28.05 8.81 15.62
C ALA A 10 -28.90 8.53 14.36
N ALA A 11 -29.91 9.37 14.08
CA ALA A 11 -30.72 9.26 12.88
C ALA A 11 -29.90 9.51 11.61
N ALA A 12 -29.03 10.51 11.61
CA ALA A 12 -28.13 10.81 10.49
C ALA A 12 -27.14 9.67 10.24
N LEU A 13 -26.52 9.11 11.28
CA LEU A 13 -25.62 7.97 11.17
C LEU A 13 -26.33 6.75 10.54
N GLY A 14 -27.55 6.43 10.98
CA GLY A 14 -28.33 5.33 10.40
C GLY A 14 -28.77 5.56 8.94
N GLN A 15 -29.02 6.81 8.54
CA GLN A 15 -29.30 7.14 7.14
C GLN A 15 -28.07 6.91 6.25
N ILE A 16 -26.88 7.28 6.72
CA ILE A 16 -25.62 7.08 6.00
C ILE A 16 -25.37 5.58 5.78
N GLU A 17 -25.48 4.76 6.82
CA GLU A 17 -25.30 3.31 6.70
C GLU A 17 -26.33 2.66 5.75
N LYS A 18 -27.58 3.14 5.74
CA LYS A 18 -28.62 2.61 4.84
C LYS A 18 -28.34 2.93 3.37
N LEU A 19 -27.76 4.10 3.08
CA LEU A 19 -27.48 4.54 1.71
C LEU A 19 -26.17 3.98 1.15
N PHE A 20 -25.13 3.88 1.98
CA PHE A 20 -23.77 3.58 1.54
C PHE A 20 -23.21 2.25 2.06
N GLY A 21 -24.01 1.51 2.86
CA GLY A 21 -23.62 0.22 3.41
C GLY A 21 -23.04 0.30 4.82
N LYS A 22 -22.92 -0.87 5.47
CA LYS A 22 -22.30 -1.00 6.79
C LYS A 22 -20.85 -0.53 6.76
N GLY A 23 -20.42 0.24 7.76
CA GLY A 23 -19.05 0.77 7.84
C GLY A 23 -18.83 2.07 7.06
N ALA A 24 -19.84 2.61 6.38
CA ALA A 24 -19.75 3.91 5.72
C ALA A 24 -19.51 5.08 6.69
N ILE A 25 -19.87 4.91 7.96
CA ILE A 25 -19.53 5.84 9.04
C ILE A 25 -19.40 5.07 10.36
N MET A 26 -18.33 5.33 11.11
CA MET A 26 -18.03 4.67 12.38
C MET A 26 -17.46 5.71 13.34
N ARG A 27 -17.62 5.52 14.65
CA ARG A 27 -16.82 6.32 15.59
C ARG A 27 -15.39 5.81 15.53
N MET A 28 -14.44 6.72 15.66
CA MET A 28 -13.01 6.38 15.63
C MET A 28 -12.59 5.37 16.72
N GLY A 29 -13.35 5.31 17.83
CA GLY A 29 -13.15 4.34 18.92
C GLY A 29 -14.09 3.13 18.88
N ASP A 30 -14.94 2.99 17.85
CA ASP A 30 -15.70 1.76 17.66
C ASP A 30 -14.68 0.69 17.24
N GLU A 31 -14.36 -0.22 18.16
CA GLU A 31 -13.36 -1.27 17.97
C GLU A 31 -13.82 -2.28 16.91
N THR A 32 -13.45 -2.01 15.66
CA THR A 32 -13.04 -3.07 14.75
C THR A 32 -11.58 -2.86 14.46
N LEU A 33 -10.71 -3.34 15.37
CA LEU A 33 -9.30 -3.58 15.05
C LEU A 33 -9.25 -4.69 14.00
N VAL A 34 -9.52 -4.34 12.75
CA VAL A 34 -9.25 -5.24 11.63
C VAL A 34 -7.74 -5.39 11.57
N PRO A 35 -7.20 -6.62 11.66
CA PRO A 35 -5.77 -6.84 11.51
C PRO A 35 -5.31 -6.20 10.20
N VAL A 36 -4.34 -5.28 10.28
CA VAL A 36 -3.74 -4.69 9.08
C VAL A 36 -2.80 -5.74 8.51
N GLU A 37 -3.14 -6.29 7.35
CA GLU A 37 -2.20 -7.13 6.63
C GLU A 37 -1.00 -6.28 6.19
N VAL A 38 0.21 -6.81 6.35
CA VAL A 38 1.45 -6.08 6.07
C VAL A 38 2.39 -6.89 5.17
N ILE A 39 3.29 -6.19 4.48
CA ILE A 39 4.44 -6.75 3.76
C ILE A 39 5.70 -6.23 4.45
N SER A 40 6.63 -7.11 4.81
CA SER A 40 7.91 -6.70 5.42
C SER A 40 8.69 -5.79 4.46
N THR A 41 9.41 -4.83 5.03
CA THR A 41 10.31 -3.97 4.26
C THR A 41 11.64 -4.64 3.91
N GLY A 42 11.90 -5.84 4.40
CA GLY A 42 13.21 -6.49 4.38
C GLY A 42 14.18 -5.93 5.42
N SER A 43 13.76 -4.92 6.20
CA SER A 43 14.53 -4.30 7.28
C SER A 43 13.79 -4.42 8.60
N LEU A 44 14.29 -5.29 9.49
CA LEU A 44 13.70 -5.48 10.82
C LEU A 44 13.57 -4.17 11.60
N GLY A 45 14.57 -3.30 11.50
CA GLY A 45 14.54 -2.00 12.19
C GLY A 45 13.41 -1.09 11.70
N LEU A 46 13.14 -1.09 10.39
CA LEU A 46 12.08 -0.30 9.79
C LEU A 46 10.70 -0.90 10.08
N ASP A 47 10.56 -2.22 10.00
CA ASP A 47 9.31 -2.93 10.33
C ASP A 47 8.88 -2.68 11.78
N LEU A 48 9.83 -2.68 12.72
CA LEU A 48 9.59 -2.32 14.11
C LEU A 48 9.21 -0.85 14.27
N ALA A 49 9.90 0.06 13.57
CA ALA A 49 9.63 1.49 13.62
C ALA A 49 8.23 1.86 13.08
N LEU A 50 7.72 1.12 12.10
CA LEU A 50 6.37 1.28 11.56
C LEU A 50 5.27 0.85 12.54
N GLY A 51 5.61 0.11 13.60
CA GLY A 51 4.69 -0.31 14.67
C GLY A 51 3.70 -1.41 14.28
N VAL A 52 3.41 -1.57 12.99
CA VAL A 52 2.53 -2.62 12.45
C VAL A 52 3.31 -3.79 11.84
N GLY A 53 4.65 -3.74 11.82
CA GLY A 53 5.50 -4.83 11.35
C GLY A 53 5.81 -4.84 9.85
N GLY A 54 5.46 -3.77 9.12
CA GLY A 54 5.73 -3.67 7.69
C GLY A 54 4.86 -2.61 7.00
N LEU A 55 4.86 -2.61 5.66
CA LEU A 55 4.00 -1.73 4.86
C LEU A 55 2.56 -2.27 4.83
N PRO A 56 1.54 -1.46 5.12
CA PRO A 56 0.14 -1.90 5.15
C PRO A 56 -0.40 -2.17 3.75
N ARG A 57 -1.04 -3.33 3.56
CA ARG A 57 -1.73 -3.69 2.30
C ARG A 57 -2.97 -2.83 2.08
N GLY A 58 -3.30 -2.60 0.81
CA GLY A 58 -4.47 -1.80 0.41
C GLY A 58 -4.36 -0.31 0.74
N ARG A 59 -3.14 0.20 0.94
CA ARG A 59 -2.83 1.60 1.24
C ARG A 59 -1.74 2.11 0.31
N VAL A 60 -1.70 3.42 0.12
CA VAL A 60 -0.61 4.10 -0.58
C VAL A 60 0.51 4.39 0.41
N VAL A 61 1.75 4.09 0.02
CA VAL A 61 2.97 4.40 0.78
C VAL A 61 3.89 5.22 -0.11
N GLU A 62 4.46 6.29 0.44
CA GLU A 62 5.44 7.13 -0.23
C GLU A 62 6.82 6.98 0.43
N ILE A 63 7.85 6.74 -0.39
CA ILE A 63 9.25 6.67 0.04
C ILE A 63 10.01 7.76 -0.73
N TYR A 64 10.46 8.80 -0.03
CA TYR A 64 11.18 9.93 -0.61
C TYR A 64 12.54 10.13 0.05
N GLY A 65 13.44 10.84 -0.64
CA GLY A 65 14.79 11.11 -0.16
C GLY A 65 15.77 11.45 -1.28
N PRO A 66 17.01 11.84 -0.93
CA PRO A 66 18.04 12.24 -1.89
C PRO A 66 18.33 11.18 -2.96
N GLU A 67 18.96 11.59 -4.05
CA GLU A 67 19.51 10.65 -5.03
C GLU A 67 20.48 9.67 -4.34
N SER A 68 20.49 8.42 -4.79
CA SER A 68 21.30 7.34 -4.21
C SER A 68 21.03 7.04 -2.71
N SER A 69 19.93 7.51 -2.12
CA SER A 69 19.57 7.20 -0.72
C SER A 69 19.02 5.78 -0.52
N GLY A 70 18.88 4.98 -1.58
CA GLY A 70 18.37 3.61 -1.51
C GLY A 70 16.86 3.44 -1.67
N LYS A 71 16.13 4.46 -2.17
CA LYS A 71 14.66 4.39 -2.40
C LYS A 71 14.27 3.15 -3.23
N THR A 72 14.87 3.02 -4.41
CA THR A 72 14.61 1.89 -5.32
C THR A 72 15.04 0.57 -4.69
N THR A 73 16.19 0.53 -4.02
CA THR A 73 16.64 -0.67 -3.29
C THR A 73 15.62 -1.12 -2.24
N LEU A 74 15.07 -0.19 -1.45
CA LEU A 74 14.05 -0.49 -0.45
C LEU A 74 12.74 -0.98 -1.10
N ALA A 75 12.29 -0.34 -2.18
CA ALA A 75 11.11 -0.78 -2.92
C ALA A 75 11.29 -2.20 -3.50
N LEU A 76 12.46 -2.50 -4.06
CA LEU A 76 12.78 -3.84 -4.56
C LEU A 76 12.85 -4.87 -3.42
N GLN A 77 13.41 -4.53 -2.24
CA GLN A 77 13.40 -5.41 -1.07
C GLN A 77 11.97 -5.74 -0.61
N VAL A 78 11.08 -4.75 -0.56
CA VAL A 78 9.65 -4.97 -0.25
C VAL A 78 9.01 -5.93 -1.27
N ILE A 79 9.33 -5.77 -2.56
CA ILE A 79 8.85 -6.66 -3.63
C ILE A 79 9.37 -8.09 -3.42
N ALA A 80 10.65 -8.26 -3.07
CA ALA A 80 11.21 -9.57 -2.78
C ALA A 80 10.50 -10.24 -1.59
N GLU A 81 10.22 -9.51 -0.50
CA GLU A 81 9.45 -10.01 0.64
C GLU A 81 8.00 -10.38 0.25
N CYS A 82 7.37 -9.59 -0.62
CA CYS A 82 6.07 -9.93 -1.19
C CYS A 82 6.12 -11.26 -1.96
N GLN A 83 7.08 -11.42 -2.87
CA GLN A 83 7.25 -12.63 -3.66
C GLN A 83 7.57 -13.87 -2.80
N LYS A 84 8.39 -13.73 -1.74
CA LYS A 84 8.69 -14.83 -0.79
C LYS A 84 7.44 -15.39 -0.12
N THR A 85 6.40 -14.58 0.06
CA THR A 85 5.11 -15.00 0.63
C THR A 85 4.09 -15.43 -0.43
N GLY A 86 4.52 -15.59 -1.69
CA GLY A 86 3.68 -16.01 -2.81
C GLY A 86 2.86 -14.87 -3.44
N GLY A 87 3.17 -13.61 -3.13
CA GLY A 87 2.52 -12.45 -3.73
C GLY A 87 3.07 -12.12 -5.12
N THR A 88 2.21 -11.57 -5.96
CA THR A 88 2.60 -10.99 -7.26
C THR A 88 2.93 -9.52 -7.08
N ALA A 89 3.94 -9.03 -7.81
CA ALA A 89 4.34 -7.63 -7.80
C ALA A 89 4.44 -7.09 -9.23
N ALA A 90 4.22 -5.78 -9.35
CA ALA A 90 4.46 -5.02 -10.56
C ALA A 90 5.36 -3.82 -10.25
N PHE A 91 6.22 -3.47 -11.19
CA PHE A 91 7.11 -2.32 -11.12
C PHE A 91 6.89 -1.42 -12.33
N VAL A 92 6.48 -0.18 -12.07
CA VAL A 92 6.33 0.84 -13.11
C VAL A 92 7.59 1.70 -13.11
N ASP A 93 8.52 1.37 -14.01
CA ASP A 93 9.83 2.01 -14.14
C ASP A 93 9.71 3.27 -15.00
N ALA A 94 9.26 4.37 -14.39
CA ALA A 94 9.21 5.67 -15.04
C ALA A 94 10.59 6.33 -15.23
N GLU A 95 11.64 5.84 -14.54
CA GLU A 95 13.01 6.35 -14.64
C GLU A 95 13.86 5.60 -15.68
N HIS A 96 13.35 4.50 -16.22
CA HIS A 96 14.02 3.64 -17.20
C HIS A 96 15.41 3.18 -16.71
N ALA A 97 15.52 2.92 -15.41
CA ALA A 97 16.79 2.70 -14.70
C ALA A 97 16.85 1.38 -13.92
N LEU A 98 15.84 0.52 -14.04
CA LEU A 98 15.83 -0.78 -13.36
C LEU A 98 16.90 -1.72 -13.94
N ASP A 99 17.77 -2.26 -13.07
CA ASP A 99 18.76 -3.28 -13.41
C ASP A 99 18.29 -4.67 -12.94
N PRO A 100 17.93 -5.59 -13.86
CA PRO A 100 17.50 -6.94 -13.50
C PRO A 100 18.55 -7.73 -12.72
N GLY A 101 19.84 -7.58 -13.04
CA GLY A 101 20.92 -8.29 -12.37
C GLY A 101 21.15 -7.79 -10.94
N TYR A 102 20.84 -6.52 -10.66
CA TYR A 102 20.80 -6.00 -9.30
C TYR A 102 19.56 -6.51 -8.55
N ALA A 103 18.40 -6.52 -9.19
CA ALA A 103 17.16 -7.03 -8.60
C ALA A 103 17.26 -8.51 -8.19
N GLU A 104 17.84 -9.38 -9.03
CA GLU A 104 18.08 -10.79 -8.68
C GLU A 104 18.95 -10.93 -7.42
N LYS A 105 20.02 -10.13 -7.31
CA LYS A 105 20.92 -10.15 -6.14
C LYS A 105 20.22 -9.69 -4.85
N LEU A 106 19.18 -8.88 -4.97
CA LEU A 106 18.31 -8.49 -3.86
C LEU A 106 17.29 -9.58 -3.48
N GLY A 107 17.22 -10.67 -4.24
CA GLY A 107 16.36 -11.82 -3.98
C GLY A 107 15.00 -11.75 -4.66
N LEU A 108 14.84 -10.88 -5.66
CA LEU A 108 13.63 -10.82 -6.47
C LEU A 108 13.61 -11.98 -7.46
N ASN A 109 12.43 -12.56 -7.66
CA ASN A 109 12.16 -13.40 -8.80
C ASN A 109 11.82 -12.51 -10.00
N VAL A 110 12.82 -12.23 -10.83
CA VAL A 110 12.68 -11.34 -11.99
C VAL A 110 11.80 -11.92 -13.09
N ASP A 111 11.73 -13.25 -13.22
CA ASP A 111 10.92 -13.92 -14.23
C ASP A 111 9.41 -13.71 -13.99
N GLU A 112 9.01 -13.53 -12.73
CA GLU A 112 7.62 -13.34 -12.30
C GLU A 112 7.28 -11.87 -11.98
N LEU A 113 8.24 -10.95 -12.12
CA LEU A 113 8.01 -9.53 -11.87
C LEU A 113 7.39 -8.86 -13.11
N LEU A 114 6.18 -8.31 -12.97
CA LEU A 114 5.58 -7.50 -14.03
C LEU A 114 6.31 -6.15 -14.11
N VAL A 115 6.79 -5.76 -15.29
CA VAL A 115 7.48 -4.48 -15.49
C VAL A 115 6.77 -3.67 -16.58
N SER A 116 6.59 -2.39 -16.33
CA SER A 116 6.10 -1.42 -17.31
C SER A 116 7.07 -0.25 -17.40
N GLN A 117 7.43 0.17 -18.61
CA GLN A 117 8.20 1.37 -18.90
C GLN A 117 7.32 2.34 -19.69
N PRO A 118 6.53 3.18 -19.00
CA PRO A 118 5.60 4.09 -19.65
C PRO A 118 6.32 5.28 -20.30
N ASP A 119 5.68 5.83 -21.33
CA ASP A 119 6.10 7.05 -22.03
C ASP A 119 5.66 8.32 -21.28
N THR A 120 4.56 8.27 -20.52
CA THR A 120 4.00 9.42 -19.79
C THR A 120 3.54 9.05 -18.37
N GLY A 121 3.39 10.07 -17.52
CA GLY A 121 2.87 9.90 -16.15
C GLY A 121 1.42 9.44 -16.13
N GLU A 122 0.59 9.91 -17.06
CA GLU A 122 -0.81 9.47 -17.20
C GLU A 122 -0.88 7.98 -17.53
N GLN A 123 -0.06 7.52 -18.48
CA GLN A 123 0.02 6.10 -18.83
C GLN A 123 0.49 5.25 -17.64
N ALA A 124 1.48 5.73 -16.87
CA ALA A 124 1.95 5.07 -15.66
C ALA A 124 0.80 4.85 -14.64
N LEU A 125 -0.02 5.88 -14.44
CA LEU A 125 -1.15 5.84 -13.52
C LEU A 125 -2.32 4.98 -14.05
N GLU A 126 -2.62 5.03 -15.34
CA GLU A 126 -3.65 4.17 -15.96
C GLU A 126 -3.28 2.68 -15.84
N ILE A 127 -2.03 2.32 -16.13
CA ILE A 127 -1.53 0.94 -15.95
C ILE A 127 -1.66 0.53 -14.48
N THR A 128 -1.30 1.43 -13.55
CA THR A 128 -1.43 1.16 -12.12
C THR A 128 -2.89 0.94 -11.72
N ASP A 129 -3.84 1.76 -12.20
CA ASP A 129 -5.28 1.60 -11.94
C ASP A 129 -5.81 0.26 -12.48
N MET A 130 -5.38 -0.16 -13.67
CA MET A 130 -5.78 -1.45 -14.24
C MET A 130 -5.27 -2.65 -13.44
N LEU A 131 -4.10 -2.54 -12.80
CA LEU A 131 -3.49 -3.63 -12.01
C LEU A 131 -4.07 -3.77 -10.59
N VAL A 132 -4.61 -2.69 -10.02
CA VAL A 132 -5.14 -2.68 -8.64
C VAL A 132 -6.66 -2.91 -8.56
N ARG A 133 -7.34 -3.02 -9.71
CA ARG A 133 -8.76 -3.38 -9.81
C ARG A 133 -8.98 -4.88 -9.64
#